data_AF-A0A2V8BYF8-F1
#
_entry.id   AF-A0A2V8BYF8-F1
#
_cell.length_a   1.000
_cell.length_b   1.000
_cell.length_c   1.000
_cell.angle_alpha   90.00
_cell.angle_beta   90.00
_cell.angle_gamma   90.00
#
_symmetry.space_group_name_H-M   'P 1'
#
loop_
_entity.id
_entity.type
_entity.pdbx_description
1 polymer ?
#
loop_
_entity_poly.entity_id
_entity_poly.type
_entity_poly.pdbx_seq_one_letter_code
_entity_poly.pdbx_strand_id
1 'polypeptide(L)'
;EELTADRFRSGYELCDSSLHSRLLSGRPASWALRDARGIQAVRVDIGQGSATMINASPFGNRELLQGEHGLLFVAATQLHGGDDILFLSDEGTSLLGLMWRAGAPALLLALGLVALALWRGSLRFGPLAATPDPARRSLGEQIRGTGQFTVRFGGGRALHAAAVRALTAAADRRILGYARLSGEERIAALAAAANVEPDALSEAVNNAGPRRSGELGSTLALLERARRAISRRAKQTGH
;
A
#
# COMPACT_ATOMS: atom_id res chain seq x y z
N GLU A 1 68.31 6.35 26.08
CA GLU A 1 67.01 6.96 26.42
C GLU A 1 66.09 5.87 26.95
N GLU A 2 65.90 5.84 28.27
CA GLU A 2 64.94 4.99 28.95
C GLU A 2 63.52 5.42 28.56
N LEU A 3 62.83 4.59 27.78
CA LEU A 3 61.38 4.70 27.58
C LEU A 3 60.69 4.09 28.79
N THR A 4 60.61 4.90 29.85
CA THR A 4 59.89 4.60 31.08
C THR A 4 58.45 4.20 30.78
N ALA A 5 58.03 3.10 31.39
CA ALA A 5 56.73 2.46 31.24
C ALA A 5 55.58 3.30 31.83
N ASP A 6 55.17 4.37 31.14
CA ASP A 6 54.01 5.19 31.48
C ASP A 6 52.87 5.05 30.46
N ARG A 7 52.53 3.82 30.06
CA ARG A 7 51.64 3.59 28.91
C ARG A 7 50.36 2.81 29.21
N PHE A 8 49.83 2.95 30.42
CA PHE A 8 48.43 2.63 30.68
C PHE A 8 47.72 3.89 31.21
N ARG A 9 47.10 4.65 30.30
CA ARG A 9 46.18 5.71 30.68
C ARG A 9 45.07 5.14 31.58
N SER A 10 44.69 5.91 32.59
CA SER A 10 43.70 5.53 33.61
C SER A 10 42.24 5.64 33.12
N GLY A 11 42.00 6.11 31.90
CA GLY A 11 40.68 6.25 31.32
C GLY A 11 40.73 6.34 29.79
N TYR A 12 39.60 6.03 29.16
CA TYR A 12 39.39 6.10 27.72
C TYR A 12 38.07 6.81 27.44
N GLU A 13 38.04 7.70 26.45
CA GLU A 13 36.81 8.31 25.98
C GLU A 13 36.24 7.53 24.78
N LEU A 14 35.09 6.90 24.97
CA LEU A 14 34.42 6.08 23.97
C LEU A 14 33.19 6.82 23.41
N CYS A 15 33.11 6.91 22.10
CA CYS A 15 31.98 7.50 21.40
C CYS A 15 30.95 6.41 21.08
N ASP A 16 30.33 5.81 22.11
CA ASP A 16 29.31 4.77 21.92
C ASP A 16 28.10 4.99 22.84
N SER A 17 26.90 5.10 22.26
CA SER A 17 25.63 5.31 22.96
C SER A 17 25.02 4.03 23.55
N SER A 18 25.66 2.86 23.39
CA SER A 18 25.01 1.56 23.60
C SER A 18 25.36 0.80 24.88
N LEU A 19 26.20 1.33 25.79
CA LEU A 19 26.64 0.64 27.02
C LEU A 19 25.55 0.50 28.10
N HIS A 20 24.43 -0.17 27.84
CA HIS A 20 23.32 -0.32 28.81
C HIS A 20 23.52 -1.46 29.82
N SER A 21 24.52 -2.31 29.61
CA SER A 21 24.82 -3.48 30.44
C SER A 21 26.14 -3.32 31.22
N ARG A 22 26.43 -4.27 32.10
CA ARG A 22 27.71 -4.42 32.78
C ARG A 22 28.18 -5.86 32.65
N LEU A 23 29.49 -6.08 32.66
CA LEU A 23 30.08 -7.40 32.71
C LEU A 23 30.17 -7.90 34.15
N LEU A 24 29.95 -9.21 34.30
CA LEU A 24 30.21 -9.95 35.53
C LEU A 24 31.26 -11.01 35.22
N SER A 25 32.31 -11.09 36.03
CA SER A 25 33.35 -12.11 35.90
C SER A 25 33.36 -12.99 37.13
N GLY A 26 33.30 -14.31 36.92
CA GLY A 26 33.54 -15.31 37.97
C GLY A 26 35.03 -15.59 38.22
N ARG A 27 35.92 -14.97 37.44
CA ARG A 27 37.39 -15.09 37.56
C ARG A 27 38.01 -13.75 37.95
N PRO A 28 39.18 -13.75 38.64
CA PRO A 28 39.91 -12.52 38.90
C PRO A 28 40.29 -11.84 37.58
N ALA A 29 40.10 -10.52 37.53
CA ALA A 29 40.46 -9.72 36.36
C ALA A 29 41.96 -9.41 36.38
N SER A 30 42.68 -9.75 35.31
CA SER A 30 44.07 -9.31 35.10
C SER A 30 44.13 -7.87 34.56
N TRP A 31 43.04 -7.40 33.93
CA TRP A 31 42.82 -6.00 33.56
C TRP A 31 41.32 -5.71 33.50
N ALA A 32 40.89 -4.49 33.85
CA ALA A 32 39.49 -4.10 33.76
C ALA A 32 39.32 -2.59 33.55
N LEU A 33 38.33 -2.21 32.72
CA LEU A 33 37.83 -0.85 32.63
C LEU A 33 36.46 -0.77 33.27
N ARG A 34 36.24 0.33 33.99
CA ARG A 34 35.05 0.55 34.79
C ARG A 34 34.49 1.93 34.52
N ASP A 35 33.17 2.01 34.48
CA ASP A 35 32.41 3.26 34.51
C ASP A 35 31.52 3.29 35.78
N ALA A 36 30.64 4.29 35.87
CA ALA A 36 29.68 4.39 36.97
C ALA A 36 28.73 3.19 37.11
N ARG A 37 28.54 2.37 36.05
CA ARG A 37 27.63 1.21 36.02
C ARG A 37 28.35 -0.10 36.35
N GLY A 38 29.68 -0.13 36.28
CA GLY A 38 30.49 -1.27 36.67
C GLY A 38 31.56 -1.59 35.64
N ILE A 39 31.90 -2.87 35.52
CA ILE A 39 32.92 -3.34 34.58
C ILE A 39 32.35 -3.30 33.16
N GLN A 40 33.04 -2.61 32.25
CA GLN A 40 32.65 -2.49 30.84
C GLN A 40 33.59 -3.27 29.91
N ALA A 41 34.86 -3.40 30.31
CA ALA A 41 35.82 -4.28 29.67
C ALA A 41 36.57 -5.06 30.75
N VAL A 42 36.82 -6.34 30.52
CA VAL A 42 37.58 -7.18 31.45
C VAL A 42 38.43 -8.17 30.69
N ARG A 43 39.67 -8.33 31.14
CA ARG A 43 40.52 -9.43 30.77
C ARG A 43 40.67 -10.38 31.94
N VAL A 44 40.56 -11.66 31.64
CA VAL A 44 40.79 -12.74 32.59
C VAL A 44 41.79 -13.72 32.00
N ASP A 45 42.59 -14.33 32.86
CA ASP A 45 43.56 -15.33 32.44
C ASP A 45 42.86 -16.68 32.26
N ILE A 46 43.14 -17.36 31.14
CA ILE A 46 42.57 -18.64 30.77
C ILE A 46 43.67 -19.55 30.23
N GLY A 47 44.05 -20.57 31.01
CA GLY A 47 45.11 -21.49 30.64
C GLY A 47 46.46 -20.77 30.55
N GLN A 48 47.11 -20.84 29.39
CA GLN A 48 48.37 -20.14 29.11
C GLN A 48 48.17 -18.77 28.44
N GLY A 49 46.91 -18.37 28.21
CA GLY A 49 46.58 -17.10 27.55
C GLY A 49 45.63 -16.26 28.38
N SER A 50 45.03 -15.26 27.72
CA SER A 50 44.03 -14.40 28.32
C SER A 50 42.85 -14.21 27.36
N ALA A 51 41.68 -13.93 27.91
CA ALA A 51 40.51 -13.56 27.14
C ALA A 51 40.03 -12.19 27.60
N THR A 52 39.89 -11.26 26.65
CA THR A 52 39.32 -9.94 26.89
C THR A 52 37.89 -9.90 26.36
N MET A 53 36.95 -9.48 27.21
CA MET A 53 35.57 -9.22 26.83
C MET A 53 35.27 -7.73 27.00
N ILE A 54 34.62 -7.14 26.00
CA ILE A 54 34.17 -5.75 26.00
C ILE A 54 32.67 -5.76 25.74
N ASN A 55 31.92 -5.02 26.55
CA ASN A 55 30.46 -4.94 26.48
C ASN A 55 29.97 -3.91 25.43
N ALA A 56 30.69 -3.81 24.32
CA ALA A 56 30.40 -2.91 23.20
C ALA A 56 31.03 -3.47 21.93
N SER A 57 30.71 -2.88 20.78
CA SER A 57 31.33 -3.21 19.49
C SER A 57 32.14 -2.04 18.92
N PRO A 58 33.15 -1.49 19.63
CA PRO A 58 33.86 -0.27 19.23
C PRO A 58 34.81 -0.46 18.04
N PHE A 59 35.02 -1.70 17.57
CA PHE A 59 36.05 -2.05 16.59
C PHE A 59 35.49 -2.39 15.19
N GLY A 60 34.28 -1.92 14.88
CA GLY A 60 33.79 -1.93 13.51
C GLY A 60 34.65 -1.06 12.59
N ASN A 61 34.52 -1.27 11.27
CA ASN A 61 35.37 -0.64 10.25
C ASN A 61 35.46 0.88 10.36
N ARG A 62 34.36 1.56 10.74
CA ARG A 62 34.34 3.03 10.87
C ARG A 62 34.51 3.48 12.31
N GLU A 63 34.12 2.62 13.24
CA GLU A 63 34.06 2.86 14.67
C GLU A 63 35.46 2.82 15.30
N LEU A 64 36.38 2.01 14.76
CA LEU A 64 37.75 1.88 15.26
C LEU A 64 38.53 3.22 15.26
N LEU A 65 38.23 4.09 14.29
CA LEU A 65 38.89 5.39 14.11
C LEU A 65 38.19 6.52 14.88
N GLN A 66 37.09 6.24 15.60
CA GLN A 66 36.36 7.24 16.37
C GLN A 66 36.90 7.34 17.80
N GLY A 67 37.02 8.56 18.30
CA GLY A 67 37.48 8.83 19.67
C GLY A 67 38.79 8.10 20.00
N GLU A 68 38.83 7.44 21.15
CA GLU A 68 39.98 6.64 21.59
C GLU A 68 39.77 5.12 21.38
N HIS A 69 38.89 4.70 20.47
CA HIS A 69 38.59 3.27 20.25
C HIS A 69 39.83 2.47 19.82
N GLY A 70 40.71 3.04 18.98
CA GLY A 70 41.98 2.40 18.62
C GLY A 70 42.92 2.18 19.81
N LEU A 71 42.98 3.13 20.76
CA LEU A 71 43.77 2.97 21.98
C LEU A 71 43.18 1.90 22.90
N LEU A 72 41.84 1.86 23.01
CA LEU A 72 41.15 0.78 23.71
C LEU A 72 41.46 -0.57 23.06
N PHE A 73 41.51 -0.66 21.73
CA PHE A 73 41.84 -1.90 21.01
C PHE A 73 43.23 -2.41 21.40
N VAL A 74 44.25 -1.54 21.36
CA VAL A 74 45.62 -1.92 21.75
C VAL A 74 45.69 -2.35 23.22
N ALA A 75 45.05 -1.61 24.13
CA ALA A 75 45.00 -1.98 25.54
C ALA A 75 44.28 -3.32 25.77
N ALA A 76 43.16 -3.54 25.07
CA ALA A 76 42.32 -4.73 25.14
C ALA A 76 42.92 -5.98 24.49
N THR A 77 43.94 -5.83 23.64
CA THR A 77 44.65 -6.94 22.98
C THR A 77 46.08 -7.13 23.48
N GLN A 78 46.64 -6.15 24.20
CA GLN A 78 48.04 -6.18 24.64
C GLN A 78 49.03 -6.20 23.45
N LEU A 79 48.63 -5.59 22.34
CA LEU A 79 49.40 -5.57 21.10
C LEU A 79 50.68 -4.74 21.21
N HIS A 80 51.77 -5.30 20.70
CA HIS A 80 53.05 -4.64 20.50
C HIS A 80 53.35 -4.48 19.01
N GLY A 81 54.29 -3.59 18.69
CA GLY A 81 54.72 -3.40 17.31
C GLY A 81 55.38 -4.67 16.76
N GLY A 82 54.85 -5.21 15.67
CA GLY A 82 55.34 -6.44 15.04
C GLY A 82 54.55 -7.71 15.38
N ASP A 83 53.52 -7.60 16.23
CA ASP A 83 52.62 -8.72 16.53
C ASP A 83 51.69 -9.02 15.35
N ASP A 84 51.47 -10.30 15.07
CA ASP A 84 50.48 -10.76 14.09
C ASP A 84 49.09 -10.90 14.73
N ILE A 85 48.07 -10.36 14.06
CA ILE A 85 46.67 -10.42 14.52
C ILE A 85 45.86 -11.30 13.57
N LEU A 86 45.24 -12.34 14.12
CA LEU A 86 44.24 -13.12 13.40
C LEU A 86 42.83 -12.67 13.82
N PHE A 87 42.10 -12.08 12.88
CA PHE A 87 40.68 -11.78 13.08
C PHE A 87 39.87 -13.03 12.77
N LEU A 88 39.35 -13.68 13.80
CA LEU A 88 38.40 -14.77 13.67
C LEU A 88 37.00 -14.23 13.91
N SER A 89 36.22 -14.10 12.84
CA SER A 89 34.79 -13.81 12.93
C SER A 89 34.03 -15.11 12.69
N ASP A 90 33.23 -15.53 13.68
CA ASP A 90 32.21 -16.53 13.42
C ASP A 90 31.09 -15.84 12.64
N GLU A 91 30.87 -16.25 11.39
CA GLU A 91 29.62 -15.92 10.70
C GLU A 91 28.52 -16.57 11.51
N GLY A 92 27.91 -15.78 12.42
CA GLY A 92 26.85 -16.27 13.28
C GLY A 92 25.83 -17.04 12.45
N THR A 93 25.34 -18.15 13.01
CA THR A 93 24.39 -19.02 12.30
C THR A 93 23.27 -18.17 11.70
N SER A 94 23.08 -18.24 10.38
CA SER A 94 22.02 -17.47 9.71
C SER A 94 20.68 -17.67 10.41
N LEU A 95 19.80 -16.67 10.36
CA LEU A 95 18.47 -16.77 11.00
C LEU A 95 17.76 -18.07 10.57
N LEU A 96 17.86 -18.45 9.30
CA LEU A 96 17.32 -19.69 8.77
C LEU A 96 17.98 -20.93 9.41
N GLY A 97 19.30 -20.92 9.57
CA GLY A 97 20.03 -21.99 10.26
C GLY A 97 19.65 -22.09 11.74
N LEU A 98 19.42 -20.96 12.42
CA LEU A 98 18.96 -20.92 13.80
C LEU A 98 17.53 -21.47 13.91
N MET A 99 16.62 -21.07 13.00
CA MET A 99 15.25 -21.59 12.92
C MET A 99 15.24 -23.09 12.65
N TRP A 100 16.13 -23.59 11.80
CA TRP A 100 16.27 -25.02 11.53
C TRP A 100 16.72 -25.76 12.79
N ARG A 101 17.77 -25.28 13.48
CA ARG A 101 18.29 -25.92 14.69
C ARG A 101 17.31 -25.91 15.85
N ALA A 102 16.59 -24.80 16.07
CA ALA A 102 15.68 -24.64 17.20
C ALA A 102 14.25 -25.16 16.92
N GLY A 103 13.84 -25.23 15.64
CA GLY A 103 12.43 -25.38 15.28
C GLY A 103 12.18 -26.06 13.94
N ALA A 104 13.06 -26.96 13.48
CA ALA A 104 12.86 -27.72 12.24
C ALA A 104 11.45 -28.32 12.08
N PRO A 105 10.83 -28.94 13.11
CA PRO A 105 9.48 -29.49 12.97
C PRO A 105 8.43 -28.41 12.64
N ALA A 106 8.50 -27.24 13.28
CA ALA A 106 7.58 -26.14 13.03
C ALA A 106 7.77 -25.56 11.63
N LEU A 107 9.02 -25.43 11.17
CA LEU A 107 9.32 -24.96 9.82
C LEU A 107 8.80 -25.92 8.75
N LEU A 108 8.97 -27.23 8.95
CA LEU A 108 8.46 -28.26 8.04
C LEU A 108 6.93 -28.27 7.98
N LEU A 109 6.26 -28.10 9.12
CA LEU A 109 4.80 -27.97 9.17
C LEU A 109 4.32 -26.71 8.43
N ALA A 110 4.98 -25.58 8.63
CA ALA A 110 4.66 -24.34 7.93
C ALA A 110 4.83 -24.49 6.40
N LEU A 111 5.95 -25.07 5.96
CA LEU A 111 6.20 -25.39 4.54
C LEU A 111 5.14 -26.36 3.99
N GLY A 112 4.76 -27.38 4.75
CA GLY A 112 3.70 -28.32 4.38
C GLY A 112 2.33 -27.65 4.24
N LEU A 113 1.98 -26.74 5.14
CA LEU A 113 0.74 -25.95 5.06
C LEU A 113 0.74 -25.02 3.83
N VAL A 114 1.86 -24.38 3.53
CA VAL A 114 2.02 -23.57 2.32
C VAL A 114 1.86 -24.44 1.08
N ALA A 115 2.54 -25.59 1.01
CA ALA A 115 2.42 -26.53 -0.10
C ALA A 115 0.97 -27.04 -0.26
N LEU A 116 0.29 -27.37 0.82
CA LEU A 116 -1.11 -27.79 0.82
C LEU A 116 -2.05 -26.66 0.34
N ALA A 117 -1.81 -25.42 0.78
CA ALA A 117 -2.57 -24.26 0.32
C ALA A 117 -2.38 -24.01 -1.17
N LEU A 118 -1.14 -24.10 -1.66
CA LEU A 118 -0.80 -23.99 -3.08
C LEU A 118 -1.40 -25.14 -3.88
N TRP A 119 -1.36 -26.38 -3.38
CA TRP A 119 -1.97 -27.53 -4.03
C TRP A 119 -3.49 -27.37 -4.13
N ARG A 120 -4.14 -26.95 -3.04
CA ARG A 120 -5.58 -26.65 -3.01
C ARG A 120 -5.97 -25.53 -3.98
N GLY A 121 -5.08 -24.56 -4.20
CA GLY A 121 -5.24 -23.51 -5.19
C GLY A 121 -4.99 -23.97 -6.63
N SER A 122 -4.02 -24.86 -6.83
CA SER A 122 -3.56 -25.34 -8.15
C SER A 122 -4.49 -26.38 -8.77
N LEU A 123 -5.25 -27.13 -7.96
CA LEU A 123 -6.28 -28.05 -8.46
C LEU A 123 -7.52 -27.36 -9.06
N ARG A 124 -7.58 -26.01 -9.06
CA ARG A 124 -8.67 -25.26 -9.70
C ARG A 124 -8.37 -24.98 -11.17
N PHE A 125 -8.37 -26.01 -12.00
CA PHE A 125 -8.55 -25.88 -13.45
C PHE A 125 -10.04 -25.70 -13.79
N GLY A 126 -10.65 -24.62 -13.30
CA GLY A 126 -12.03 -24.28 -13.63
C GLY A 126 -12.19 -22.77 -13.78
N PRO A 127 -12.95 -22.29 -14.77
CA PRO A 127 -13.23 -20.86 -14.88
C PRO A 127 -13.85 -20.38 -13.58
N LEU A 128 -13.20 -19.43 -12.93
CA LEU A 128 -13.76 -18.74 -11.77
C LEU A 128 -15.13 -18.21 -12.21
N ALA A 129 -16.21 -18.77 -11.67
CA ALA A 129 -17.52 -18.15 -11.79
C ALA A 129 -17.33 -16.70 -11.36
N ALA A 130 -17.52 -15.76 -12.29
CA ALA A 130 -17.24 -14.36 -12.05
C ALA A 130 -17.95 -13.95 -10.77
N THR A 131 -17.17 -13.50 -9.77
CA THR A 131 -17.73 -12.91 -8.57
C THR A 131 -18.71 -11.83 -9.04
N PRO A 132 -19.98 -11.81 -8.59
CA PRO A 132 -20.91 -10.77 -9.01
C PRO A 132 -20.29 -9.42 -8.65
N ASP A 133 -20.08 -8.61 -9.68
CA ASP A 133 -19.26 -7.40 -9.64
C ASP A 133 -19.72 -6.42 -8.54
N PRO A 134 -18.91 -6.17 -7.48
CA PRO A 134 -19.23 -5.19 -6.45
C PRO A 134 -19.31 -3.75 -6.99
N ALA A 135 -18.73 -3.48 -8.17
CA ALA A 135 -18.83 -2.17 -8.81
C ALA A 135 -20.29 -1.82 -9.18
N ARG A 136 -21.17 -2.80 -9.40
CA ARG A 136 -22.59 -2.53 -9.65
C ARG A 136 -23.29 -1.87 -8.45
N ARG A 137 -22.92 -2.26 -7.23
CA ARG A 137 -23.53 -1.70 -6.00
C ARG A 137 -23.01 -0.30 -5.71
N SER A 138 -21.70 -0.09 -5.85
CA SER A 138 -21.05 1.22 -5.62
C SER A 138 -21.43 2.25 -6.69
N LEU A 139 -21.44 1.87 -7.97
CA LEU A 139 -21.86 2.76 -9.06
C LEU A 139 -23.34 3.12 -8.96
N GLY A 140 -24.19 2.17 -8.57
CA GLY A 140 -25.61 2.42 -8.30
C GLY A 140 -25.82 3.47 -7.21
N GLU A 141 -25.08 3.38 -6.10
CA GLU A 141 -25.13 4.37 -5.02
C GLU A 141 -24.58 5.74 -5.45
N GLN A 142 -23.51 5.78 -6.24
CA GLN A 142 -22.97 7.03 -6.76
C GLN A 142 -23.95 7.71 -7.74
N ILE A 143 -24.59 6.95 -8.63
CA ILE A 143 -25.63 7.47 -9.53
C ILE A 143 -26.84 7.97 -8.73
N ARG A 144 -27.23 7.23 -7.68
CA ARG A 144 -28.34 7.62 -6.81
C ARG A 144 -28.02 8.90 -6.03
N GLY A 145 -26.83 9.00 -5.46
CA GLY A 145 -26.36 10.17 -4.70
C GLY A 145 -26.21 11.42 -5.57
N THR A 146 -25.59 11.30 -6.75
CA THR A 146 -25.45 12.40 -7.71
C THR A 146 -26.80 12.85 -8.28
N GLY A 147 -27.72 11.92 -8.54
CA GLY A 147 -29.08 12.21 -8.95
C GLY A 147 -29.86 13.00 -7.89
N GLN A 148 -29.82 12.55 -6.63
CA GLN A 148 -30.49 13.24 -5.52
C GLN A 148 -29.94 14.65 -5.28
N PHE A 149 -28.61 14.81 -5.35
CA PHE A 149 -27.96 16.13 -5.22
C PHE A 149 -28.42 17.10 -6.32
N THR A 150 -28.47 16.65 -7.57
CA THR A 150 -28.88 17.48 -8.72
C THR A 150 -30.33 17.94 -8.61
N VAL A 151 -31.22 17.08 -8.09
CA VAL A 151 -32.62 17.45 -7.83
C VAL A 151 -32.71 18.47 -6.69
N ARG A 152 -31.98 18.25 -5.60
CA ARG A 152 -32.03 19.09 -4.39
C ARG A 152 -31.48 20.51 -4.60
N PHE A 153 -30.37 20.66 -5.33
CA PHE A 153 -29.69 21.96 -5.49
C PHE A 153 -29.93 22.62 -6.85
N GLY A 154 -30.24 21.85 -7.90
CA GLY A 154 -30.45 22.36 -9.26
C GLY A 154 -31.90 22.35 -9.74
N GLY A 155 -32.85 21.86 -8.92
CA GLY A 155 -34.26 21.70 -9.29
C GLY A 155 -34.49 20.73 -10.45
N GLY A 156 -33.51 19.84 -10.74
CA GLY A 156 -33.58 18.85 -11.82
C GLY A 156 -33.42 19.40 -13.25
N ARG A 157 -33.18 20.71 -13.42
CA ARG A 157 -33.02 21.35 -14.75
C ARG A 157 -31.88 20.75 -15.58
N ALA A 158 -30.74 20.46 -14.94
CA ALA A 158 -29.61 19.83 -15.61
C ALA A 158 -29.93 18.41 -16.11
N LEU A 159 -30.74 17.66 -15.35
CA LEU A 159 -31.14 16.28 -15.70
C LEU A 159 -32.17 16.28 -16.84
N HIS A 160 -33.13 17.20 -16.81
CA HIS A 160 -34.07 17.44 -17.91
C HIS A 160 -33.34 17.83 -19.20
N ALA A 161 -32.45 18.82 -19.15
CA ALA A 161 -31.66 19.23 -20.30
C ALA A 161 -30.80 18.08 -20.86
N ALA A 162 -30.22 17.25 -19.99
CA ALA A 162 -29.49 16.07 -20.41
C ALA A 162 -30.38 15.03 -21.11
N ALA A 163 -31.59 14.79 -20.60
CA ALA A 163 -32.56 13.87 -21.20
C ALA A 163 -33.05 14.37 -22.58
N VAL A 164 -33.36 15.66 -22.71
CA VAL A 164 -33.74 16.27 -24.00
C VAL A 164 -32.59 16.17 -25.00
N ARG A 165 -31.35 16.54 -24.62
CA ARG A 165 -30.18 16.39 -25.50
C ARG A 165 -29.97 14.94 -25.97
N ALA A 166 -30.14 13.98 -25.07
CA ALA A 166 -30.00 12.56 -25.40
C ALA A 166 -31.10 12.07 -26.36
N LEU A 167 -32.33 12.57 -26.21
CA LEU A 167 -33.44 12.31 -27.13
C LEU A 167 -33.16 12.92 -28.51
N THR A 168 -32.79 14.20 -28.58
CA THR A 168 -32.46 14.90 -29.82
C THR A 168 -31.31 14.20 -30.56
N ALA A 169 -30.23 13.85 -29.85
CA ALA A 169 -29.10 13.15 -30.47
C ALA A 169 -29.47 11.74 -30.98
N ALA A 170 -30.42 11.06 -30.34
CA ALA A 170 -30.94 9.78 -30.84
C ALA A 170 -31.78 9.98 -32.11
N ALA A 171 -32.57 11.06 -32.17
CA ALA A 171 -33.37 11.43 -33.33
C ALA A 171 -32.51 11.85 -34.53
N ASP A 172 -31.49 12.69 -34.32
CA ASP A 172 -30.53 13.11 -35.36
C ASP A 172 -29.90 11.91 -36.08
N ARG A 173 -29.62 10.84 -35.34
CA ARG A 173 -29.01 9.62 -35.89
C ARG A 173 -29.99 8.70 -36.62
N ARG A 174 -31.30 8.82 -36.38
CA ARG A 174 -32.29 7.79 -36.76
C ARG A 174 -33.46 8.29 -37.59
N ILE A 175 -33.77 9.58 -37.55
CA ILE A 175 -34.84 10.20 -38.34
C ILE A 175 -34.17 10.95 -39.49
N LEU A 176 -34.46 10.54 -40.72
CA LEU A 176 -33.89 11.15 -41.92
C LEU A 176 -34.29 12.63 -42.01
N GLY A 177 -33.32 13.52 -42.23
CA GLY A 177 -33.59 14.95 -42.40
C GLY A 177 -34.02 15.68 -41.12
N TYR A 178 -33.94 15.05 -39.95
CA TYR A 178 -34.41 15.61 -38.67
C TYR A 178 -33.79 16.98 -38.34
N ALA A 179 -32.50 17.17 -38.62
CA ALA A 179 -31.82 18.44 -38.41
C ALA A 179 -32.40 19.61 -39.25
N ARG A 180 -33.10 19.33 -40.36
CA ARG A 180 -33.69 20.34 -41.25
C ARG A 180 -35.14 20.72 -40.88
N LEU A 181 -35.78 19.95 -40.01
CA LEU A 181 -37.15 20.19 -39.55
C LEU A 181 -37.20 21.38 -38.57
N SER A 182 -38.30 22.14 -38.60
CA SER A 182 -38.62 23.18 -37.61
C SER A 182 -38.95 22.59 -36.23
N GLY A 183 -39.06 23.43 -35.20
CA GLY A 183 -39.28 22.98 -33.82
C GLY A 183 -40.54 22.10 -33.65
N GLU A 184 -41.66 22.51 -34.25
CA GLU A 184 -42.92 21.76 -34.19
C GLU A 184 -42.87 20.47 -35.00
N GLU A 185 -42.28 20.53 -36.21
CA GLU A 185 -42.07 19.35 -37.06
C GLU A 185 -41.16 18.31 -36.40
N ARG A 186 -40.15 18.74 -35.64
CA ARG A 186 -39.27 17.85 -34.86
C ARG A 186 -40.06 17.12 -33.77
N ILE A 187 -40.94 17.82 -33.06
CA ILE A 187 -41.78 17.20 -32.02
C ILE A 187 -42.75 16.21 -32.64
N ALA A 188 -43.41 16.56 -33.75
CA ALA A 188 -44.30 15.67 -34.47
C ALA A 188 -43.57 14.42 -35.00
N ALA A 189 -42.38 14.59 -35.59
CA ALA A 189 -41.55 13.49 -36.07
C ALA A 189 -41.09 12.56 -34.93
N LEU A 190 -40.70 13.13 -33.78
CA LEU A 190 -40.34 12.37 -32.58
C LEU A 190 -41.53 11.58 -32.03
N ALA A 191 -42.70 12.22 -31.91
CA ALA A 191 -43.93 11.63 -31.40
C ALA A 191 -44.38 10.44 -32.26
N ALA A 192 -44.38 10.62 -33.59
CA ALA A 192 -44.67 9.57 -34.55
C ALA A 192 -43.63 8.44 -34.52
N ALA A 193 -42.34 8.75 -34.39
CA ALA A 193 -41.28 7.75 -34.35
C ALA A 193 -41.31 6.92 -33.05
N ALA A 194 -41.68 7.55 -31.93
CA ALA A 194 -41.74 6.94 -30.61
C ALA A 194 -43.12 6.33 -30.25
N ASN A 195 -44.15 6.57 -31.06
CA ASN A 195 -45.55 6.24 -30.77
C ASN A 195 -46.02 6.82 -29.42
N VAL A 196 -45.80 8.12 -29.23
CA VAL A 196 -46.18 8.90 -28.05
C VAL A 196 -47.07 10.06 -28.49
N GLU A 197 -47.98 10.51 -27.64
CA GLU A 197 -48.84 11.66 -27.91
C GLU A 197 -48.01 12.95 -28.14
N PRO A 198 -48.23 13.70 -29.24
CA PRO A 198 -47.44 14.88 -29.58
C PRO A 198 -47.48 15.99 -28.53
N ASP A 199 -48.64 16.25 -27.94
CA ASP A 199 -48.83 17.33 -26.97
C ASP A 199 -48.10 17.03 -25.66
N ALA A 200 -48.22 15.79 -25.16
CA ALA A 200 -47.49 15.33 -23.98
C ALA A 200 -45.97 15.38 -24.19
N LEU A 201 -45.49 15.09 -25.42
CA LEU A 201 -44.07 15.18 -25.75
C LEU A 201 -43.60 16.63 -25.85
N SER A 202 -44.41 17.51 -26.46
CA SER A 202 -44.13 18.95 -26.54
C SER A 202 -43.99 19.56 -25.14
N GLU A 203 -44.92 19.25 -24.25
CA GLU A 203 -44.88 19.71 -22.85
C GLU A 203 -43.64 19.18 -22.13
N ALA A 204 -43.30 17.90 -22.32
CA ALA A 204 -42.14 17.28 -21.70
C ALA A 204 -40.81 17.85 -22.20
N VAL A 205 -40.70 18.23 -23.48
CA VAL A 205 -39.48 18.81 -24.07
C VAL A 205 -39.32 20.28 -23.69
N ASN A 206 -40.40 21.06 -23.76
CA ASN A 206 -40.33 22.52 -23.67
C ASN A 206 -40.40 23.05 -22.23
N ASN A 207 -41.01 22.32 -21.29
CA ASN A 207 -41.22 22.82 -19.93
C ASN A 207 -40.08 22.42 -18.98
N ALA A 208 -39.06 23.26 -18.85
CA ALA A 208 -37.87 23.05 -18.00
C ALA A 208 -37.96 23.69 -16.60
N GLY A 209 -39.18 23.99 -16.09
CA GLY A 209 -39.38 24.66 -14.80
C GLY A 209 -38.91 23.85 -13.58
N PRO A 210 -38.78 24.47 -12.38
CA PRO A 210 -38.51 23.75 -11.13
C PRO A 210 -39.68 22.81 -10.81
N ARG A 211 -39.47 21.50 -10.94
CA ARG A 211 -40.52 20.49 -10.71
C ARG A 211 -40.38 19.87 -9.33
N ARG A 212 -41.52 19.49 -8.73
CA ARG A 212 -41.52 18.58 -7.57
C ARG A 212 -40.93 17.24 -8.02
N SER A 213 -40.26 16.52 -7.11
CA SER A 213 -39.53 15.27 -7.43
C SER A 213 -40.36 14.25 -8.25
N GLY A 214 -41.67 14.14 -7.99
CA GLY A 214 -42.58 13.25 -8.73
C GLY A 214 -42.85 13.65 -10.19
N GLU A 215 -43.05 14.94 -10.46
CA GLU A 215 -43.32 15.48 -11.81
C GLU A 215 -42.08 15.45 -12.70
N LEU A 216 -40.89 15.62 -12.10
CA LEU A 216 -39.62 15.44 -12.79
C LEU A 216 -39.44 13.97 -13.21
N GLY A 217 -39.77 13.04 -12.31
CA GLY A 217 -39.66 11.60 -12.55
C GLY A 217 -40.52 11.13 -13.73
N SER A 218 -41.79 11.55 -13.79
CA SER A 218 -42.70 11.19 -14.89
C SER A 218 -42.24 11.77 -16.24
N THR A 219 -41.76 13.02 -16.24
CA THR A 219 -41.24 13.69 -17.44
C THR A 219 -39.99 12.99 -17.98
N LEU A 220 -39.01 12.70 -17.11
CA LEU A 220 -37.80 11.98 -17.50
C LEU A 220 -38.10 10.56 -17.99
N ALA A 221 -39.08 9.88 -17.37
CA ALA A 221 -39.53 8.57 -17.82
C ALA A 221 -40.16 8.63 -19.22
N LEU A 222 -40.93 9.68 -19.53
CA LEU A 222 -41.51 9.88 -20.86
C LEU A 222 -40.42 10.13 -21.92
N LEU A 223 -39.46 11.04 -21.65
CA LEU A 223 -38.34 11.33 -22.55
C LEU A 223 -37.45 10.10 -22.79
N GLU A 224 -37.15 9.33 -21.73
CA GLU A 224 -36.33 8.12 -21.84
C GLU A 224 -37.08 6.99 -22.57
N ARG A 225 -38.41 6.87 -22.39
CA ARG A 225 -39.25 5.94 -23.15
C ARG A 225 -39.22 6.28 -24.64
N ALA A 226 -39.40 7.55 -24.99
CA ALA A 226 -39.33 8.02 -26.38
C ALA A 226 -37.96 7.74 -27.00
N ARG A 227 -36.87 8.06 -26.28
CA ARG A 227 -35.50 7.80 -26.74
C ARG A 227 -35.24 6.31 -26.98
N ARG A 228 -35.71 5.44 -26.09
CA ARG A 228 -35.58 3.98 -26.23
C ARG A 228 -36.39 3.45 -27.41
N ALA A 229 -37.60 3.94 -27.62
CA ALA A 229 -38.43 3.54 -28.76
C ALA A 229 -37.73 3.83 -30.10
N ILE A 230 -37.23 5.06 -30.27
CA ILE A 230 -36.46 5.48 -31.45
C ILE A 230 -35.19 4.62 -31.62
N SER A 231 -34.48 4.35 -30.52
CA SER A 231 -33.24 3.56 -30.56
C SER A 231 -33.48 2.08 -30.88
N ARG A 232 -34.62 1.50 -30.46
CA ARG A 232 -34.97 0.08 -30.69
C ARG A 232 -35.47 -0.18 -32.10
N ARG A 233 -36.31 0.71 -32.65
CA ARG A 233 -36.86 0.58 -34.01
C ARG A 233 -35.75 0.44 -35.06
N ALA A 234 -34.64 1.14 -34.82
CA ALA A 234 -33.50 1.12 -35.72
C ALA A 234 -32.54 -0.07 -35.53
N LYS A 235 -32.81 -0.96 -34.57
CA LYS A 235 -32.19 -2.29 -34.48
C LYS A 235 -32.99 -3.33 -35.29
N GLN A 236 -34.26 -3.04 -35.59
CA GLN A 236 -35.16 -3.92 -36.35
C GLN A 236 -35.11 -3.69 -37.87
N THR A 237 -34.76 -2.48 -38.33
CA THR A 237 -34.60 -2.16 -39.77
C THR A 237 -33.19 -2.40 -40.32
N GLY A 238 -32.29 -3.03 -39.53
CA GLY A 238 -30.91 -3.35 -39.91
C GLY A 238 -30.68 -4.83 -40.26
N HIS A 239 -31.71 -5.50 -40.76
CA HIS A 239 -31.63 -6.84 -41.35
C HIS A 239 -32.18 -6.80 -42.77
#